data_AF-A0A146G2P7-F1
#
_entry.id   AF-A0A146G2P7-F1
#
_cell.length_a   1.000
_cell.length_b   1.000
_cell.length_c   1.000
_cell.angle_alpha   90.00
_cell.angle_beta   90.00
_cell.angle_gamma   90.00
#
_symmetry.space_group_name_H-M   'P 1'
#
loop_
_entity.id
_entity.type
_entity.pdbx_description
1 polymer ?
#
loop_
_entity_poly.entity_id
_entity_poly.type
_entity_poly.pdbx_seq_one_letter_code
_entity_poly.pdbx_strand_id
1 'polypeptide(L)'
;MRVTTLASLLLAALLLSSCNFLPKTTASSTEKGKVLKVYQASEGTATFLAYVVERKGQEIVVSSPLGGTPRAIGDEIEYFAQTMEISGHPPILSFMYIGPRPSATPTPAKP
;
A
#
# COMPACT_ATOMS: atom_id res chain seq x y z
N MET A 1 26.13 -26.78 35.78
CA MET A 1 25.29 -26.93 34.57
C MET A 1 23.84 -26.49 34.81
N ARG A 2 23.57 -25.21 35.14
CA ARG A 2 22.19 -24.70 35.34
C ARG A 2 21.94 -23.28 34.79
N VAL A 3 22.96 -22.62 34.24
CA VAL A 3 22.87 -21.23 33.74
C VAL A 3 22.61 -21.17 32.24
N THR A 4 23.02 -22.20 31.49
CA THR A 4 22.86 -22.27 30.04
C THR A 4 21.42 -22.51 29.59
N THR A 5 20.60 -23.19 30.40
CA THR A 5 19.19 -23.48 30.05
C THR A 5 18.28 -22.25 30.15
N LEU A 6 18.52 -21.35 31.12
CA LEU A 6 17.74 -20.12 31.27
C LEU A 6 18.04 -19.09 30.17
N ALA A 7 19.30 -18.93 29.78
CA ALA A 7 19.69 -18.02 28.71
C ALA A 7 19.08 -18.43 27.35
N SER A 8 19.05 -19.73 27.05
CA SER A 8 18.43 -20.26 25.82
C SER A 8 16.90 -20.11 25.81
N LEU A 9 16.23 -20.26 26.98
CA LEU A 9 14.78 -20.02 27.08
C LEU A 9 14.43 -18.55 26.85
N LEU A 10 15.22 -17.62 27.40
CA LEU A 10 15.00 -16.18 27.25
C LEU A 10 15.20 -15.72 25.80
N LEU A 11 16.23 -16.25 25.12
CA LEU A 11 16.48 -15.95 23.70
C LEU A 11 15.39 -16.52 22.79
N ALA A 12 14.87 -17.72 23.07
CA ALA A 12 13.73 -18.29 22.35
C ALA A 12 12.44 -17.48 22.56
N ALA A 13 12.17 -17.02 23.79
CA ALA A 13 11.01 -16.18 24.10
C ALA A 13 11.06 -14.79 23.43
N LEU A 14 12.27 -14.20 23.33
CA LEU A 14 12.49 -12.94 22.61
C LEU A 14 12.28 -13.10 21.09
N LEU A 15 12.71 -14.22 20.50
CA LEU A 15 12.52 -14.50 19.07
C LEU A 15 11.06 -14.82 18.70
N LEU A 16 10.29 -15.43 19.60
CA LEU A 16 8.86 -15.72 19.41
C LEU A 16 7.96 -14.48 19.52
N SER A 17 8.37 -13.46 20.30
CA SER A 17 7.61 -12.21 20.42
C SER A 17 7.70 -11.30 19.19
N SER A 18 8.73 -11.47 18.35
CA SER A 18 8.95 -10.65 17.14
C SER A 18 8.00 -10.94 15.98
N CYS A 19 7.17 -11.98 16.02
CA CYS A 19 6.34 -12.39 14.88
C CYS A 19 4.96 -11.70 14.78
N ASN A 20 4.55 -10.90 15.77
CA ASN A 20 3.22 -10.24 15.78
C ASN A 20 3.22 -8.78 15.29
N PHE A 21 4.32 -8.30 14.72
CA PHE A 21 4.49 -6.90 14.32
C PHE A 21 4.18 -6.62 12.84
N LEU A 22 3.84 -7.63 12.04
CA LEU A 22 3.47 -7.40 10.64
C LEU A 22 1.99 -7.03 10.53
N PRO A 23 1.64 -5.98 9.78
CA PRO A 23 0.25 -5.66 9.52
C PRO A 23 -0.44 -6.82 8.79
N LYS A 24 -1.63 -7.19 9.26
CA LYS A 24 -2.48 -8.18 8.62
C LYS A 24 -3.58 -7.48 7.83
N THR A 25 -3.66 -7.73 6.54
CA THR A 25 -4.81 -7.30 5.73
C THR A 25 -6.03 -8.15 6.08
N THR A 26 -7.11 -7.53 6.53
CA THR A 26 -8.37 -8.22 6.88
C THR A 26 -9.46 -8.06 5.83
N ALA A 27 -9.39 -6.99 5.04
CA ALA A 27 -10.24 -6.78 3.88
C ALA A 27 -9.46 -6.05 2.79
N SER A 28 -9.75 -6.36 1.53
CA SER A 28 -9.21 -5.63 0.39
C SER A 28 -10.22 -5.59 -0.75
N SER A 29 -10.27 -4.46 -1.45
CA SER A 29 -11.03 -4.29 -2.68
C SER A 29 -10.26 -3.41 -3.64
N THR A 30 -10.54 -3.58 -4.93
CA THR A 30 -10.14 -2.62 -5.94
C THR A 30 -11.31 -1.67 -6.18
N GLU A 31 -11.06 -0.38 -6.07
CA GLU A 31 -12.05 0.67 -6.22
C GLU A 31 -11.61 1.65 -7.32
N LYS A 32 -12.57 2.42 -7.83
CA LYS A 32 -12.32 3.49 -8.78
C LYS A 32 -12.70 4.83 -8.18
N GLY A 33 -12.00 5.87 -8.57
CA GLY A 33 -12.26 7.22 -8.09
C GLY A 33 -11.78 8.28 -9.06
N LYS A 34 -12.51 9.39 -9.10
CA LYS A 34 -12.13 10.57 -9.90
C LYS A 34 -11.06 11.37 -9.17
N VAL A 35 -9.99 11.73 -9.86
CA VAL A 35 -8.91 12.58 -9.33
C VAL A 35 -9.43 14.00 -9.15
N LEU A 36 -9.39 14.47 -7.91
CA LEU A 36 -9.74 15.84 -7.52
C LEU A 36 -8.49 16.73 -7.43
N LYS A 37 -7.37 16.15 -7.00
CA LYS A 37 -6.08 16.85 -6.85
C LYS A 37 -4.93 15.87 -7.01
N VAL A 38 -3.78 16.38 -7.44
CA VAL A 38 -2.51 15.64 -7.54
C VAL A 38 -1.50 16.28 -6.59
N TYR A 39 -0.89 15.47 -5.73
CA TYR A 39 0.31 15.83 -4.98
C TYR A 39 1.53 15.20 -5.64
N GLN A 40 2.53 16.03 -5.92
CA GLN A 40 3.77 15.58 -6.54
C GLN A 40 4.95 16.32 -5.92
N ALA A 41 6.04 15.60 -5.68
CA ALA A 41 7.31 16.18 -5.28
C ALA A 41 8.47 15.42 -5.94
N SER A 42 9.59 16.10 -6.13
CA SER A 42 10.82 15.52 -6.67
C SER A 42 12.00 16.00 -5.86
N GLU A 43 12.85 15.08 -5.41
CA GLU A 43 14.09 15.36 -4.69
C GLU A 43 15.23 14.54 -5.30
N GLY A 44 16.07 15.20 -6.10
CA GLY A 44 17.09 14.51 -6.90
C GLY A 44 16.44 13.53 -7.88
N THR A 45 16.71 12.24 -7.72
CA THR A 45 16.12 11.15 -8.53
C THR A 45 14.87 10.54 -7.88
N ALA A 46 14.53 10.92 -6.65
CA ALA A 46 13.36 10.42 -5.95
C ALA A 46 12.11 11.19 -6.38
N THR A 47 10.99 10.48 -6.51
CA THR A 47 9.68 11.07 -6.84
C THR A 47 8.63 10.62 -5.85
N PHE A 48 7.75 11.54 -5.50
CA PHE A 48 6.54 11.29 -4.72
C PHE A 48 5.33 11.61 -5.58
N LEU A 49 4.32 10.75 -5.52
CA LEU A 49 3.06 10.94 -6.21
C LEU A 49 1.91 10.41 -5.36
N ALA A 50 0.88 11.23 -5.19
CA ALA A 50 -0.38 10.85 -4.56
C ALA A 50 -1.55 11.61 -5.20
N TYR A 51 -2.72 11.03 -5.09
CA TYR A 51 -3.96 11.59 -5.63
C TYR A 51 -4.95 11.85 -4.51
N VAL A 52 -5.72 12.92 -4.60
CA VAL A 52 -6.95 13.06 -3.83
C VAL A 52 -8.09 12.56 -4.71
N VAL A 53 -8.90 11.64 -4.20
CA VAL A 53 -10.10 11.14 -4.88
C VAL A 53 -11.32 11.23 -3.97
N GLU A 54 -12.50 11.37 -4.56
CA GLU A 54 -13.76 11.23 -3.83
C GLU A 54 -14.04 9.74 -3.58
N ARG A 55 -14.38 9.40 -2.34
CA ARG A 55 -14.84 8.08 -1.94
C ARG A 55 -15.96 8.21 -0.91
N LYS A 56 -17.16 7.77 -1.28
CA LYS A 56 -18.32 7.73 -0.39
C LYS A 56 -18.58 9.09 0.28
N GLY A 57 -18.50 10.18 -0.48
CA GLY A 57 -18.71 11.54 0.03
C GLY A 57 -17.55 12.12 0.85
N GLN A 58 -16.37 11.48 0.85
CA GLN A 58 -15.16 11.97 1.52
C GLN A 58 -14.00 12.09 0.53
N GLU A 59 -13.10 13.05 0.76
CA GLU A 59 -11.82 13.09 0.07
C GLU A 59 -10.82 12.18 0.77
N ILE A 60 -10.20 11.27 0.01
CA ILE A 60 -9.14 10.40 0.50
C ILE A 60 -7.85 10.63 -0.29
N VAL A 61 -6.71 10.37 0.35
CA VAL A 61 -5.40 10.38 -0.33
C VAL A 61 -5.05 8.95 -0.75
N VAL A 62 -4.81 8.76 -2.03
CA VAL A 62 -4.35 7.51 -2.64
C VAL A 62 -2.86 7.66 -2.96
N SER A 63 -2.02 6.92 -2.26
CA SER A 63 -0.56 6.96 -2.45
C SER A 63 -0.15 6.16 -3.68
N SER A 64 0.77 6.68 -4.49
CA SER A 64 1.44 5.93 -5.57
C SER A 64 2.88 5.61 -5.16
N PRO A 65 3.11 4.52 -4.40
CA PRO A 65 4.44 4.21 -3.86
C PRO A 65 5.48 3.86 -4.93
N LEU A 66 5.03 3.49 -6.14
CA LEU A 66 5.90 3.20 -7.27
C LEU A 66 6.15 4.43 -8.17
N GLY A 67 5.63 5.61 -7.79
CA GLY A 67 5.72 6.81 -8.60
C GLY A 67 4.99 6.67 -9.95
N GLY A 68 5.63 7.14 -11.02
CA GLY A 68 5.14 7.03 -12.39
C GLY A 68 4.62 8.35 -12.99
N THR A 69 4.02 8.26 -14.17
CA THR A 69 3.43 9.42 -14.85
C THR A 69 2.14 9.84 -14.14
N PRO A 70 2.00 11.11 -13.72
CA PRO A 70 0.82 11.57 -13.02
C PRO A 70 -0.42 11.54 -13.94
N ARG A 71 -1.55 11.13 -13.36
CA ARG A 71 -2.88 11.29 -13.97
C ARG A 71 -3.39 12.71 -13.80
N ALA A 72 -4.22 13.17 -14.73
CA ALA A 72 -4.75 14.52 -14.68
C ALA A 72 -5.91 14.65 -13.68
N ILE A 73 -6.17 15.87 -13.20
CA ILE A 73 -7.41 16.16 -12.48
C ILE A 73 -8.59 15.87 -13.40
N GLY A 74 -9.56 15.14 -12.88
CA GLY A 74 -10.73 14.68 -13.64
C GLY A 74 -10.64 13.26 -14.18
N ASP A 75 -9.44 12.68 -14.26
CA ASP A 75 -9.26 11.28 -14.65
C ASP A 75 -9.90 10.33 -13.62
N GLU A 76 -10.40 9.20 -14.10
CA GLU A 76 -10.72 8.06 -13.24
C GLU A 76 -9.45 7.22 -13.04
N ILE A 77 -9.14 6.91 -11.78
CA ILE A 77 -8.06 5.99 -11.40
C ILE A 77 -8.61 4.78 -10.66
N GLU A 78 -7.90 3.66 -10.80
CA GLU A 78 -8.14 2.42 -10.05
C GLU A 78 -7.12 2.32 -8.91
N TYR A 79 -7.59 1.95 -7.71
CA TYR A 79 -6.75 1.86 -6.51
C TYR A 79 -7.17 0.70 -5.61
N PHE A 80 -6.19 0.15 -4.89
CA PHE A 80 -6.45 -0.82 -3.82
C PHE A 80 -6.88 -0.07 -2.56
N ALA A 81 -8.03 -0.45 -2.01
CA ALA A 81 -8.43 -0.13 -0.65
C ALA A 81 -8.22 -1.36 0.23
N GLN A 82 -7.56 -1.18 1.37
CA GLN A 82 -7.28 -2.26 2.31
C GLN A 82 -7.60 -1.83 3.74
N THR A 83 -8.19 -2.74 4.51
CA THR A 83 -8.23 -2.64 5.97
C THR A 83 -7.10 -3.49 6.52
N MET A 84 -6.27 -2.90 7.37
CA MET A 84 -5.12 -3.56 7.97
C MET A 84 -5.24 -3.52 9.50
N GLU A 85 -4.86 -4.60 10.15
CA GLU A 85 -4.77 -4.71 11.60
C GLU A 85 -3.30 -4.83 12.01
N ILE A 86 -2.91 -4.05 13.02
CA ILE A 86 -1.60 -4.09 13.63
C ILE A 86 -1.81 -4.30 15.13
N SER A 87 -1.14 -5.29 15.71
CA SER A 87 -1.24 -5.59 17.15
C SER A 87 -1.01 -4.33 17.99
N GLY A 88 -1.95 -4.01 18.88
CA GLY A 88 -1.87 -2.83 19.74
C GLY A 88 -2.37 -1.52 19.13
N HIS A 89 -2.88 -1.54 17.89
CA HIS A 89 -3.45 -0.37 17.22
C HIS A 89 -4.87 -0.65 16.69
N PRO A 90 -5.74 0.36 16.59
CA PRO A 90 -6.99 0.24 15.86
C PRO A 90 -6.76 -0.14 14.38
N PRO A 91 -7.73 -0.77 13.71
CA PRO A 91 -7.65 -1.04 12.28
C PRO A 91 -7.42 0.26 11.48
N ILE A 92 -6.58 0.18 10.46
CA ILE A 92 -6.24 1.30 9.59
C ILE A 92 -6.75 1.04 8.17
N LEU A 93 -7.05 2.12 7.45
CA LEU A 93 -7.33 2.08 6.02
C LEU A 93 -6.08 2.49 5.24
N SER A 94 -5.74 1.71 4.22
CA SER A 94 -4.67 2.00 3.27
C SER A 94 -5.25 2.10 1.87
N PHE A 95 -4.85 3.14 1.13
CA PHE A 95 -5.27 3.38 -0.24
C PHE A 95 -4.04 3.53 -1.14
N MET A 96 -3.91 2.63 -2.10
CA MET A 96 -2.74 2.53 -2.96
C MET A 96 -3.12 2.55 -4.43
N TYR A 97 -2.54 3.48 -5.18
CA TYR A 97 -2.73 3.56 -6.62
C TYR A 97 -2.15 2.31 -7.28
N ILE A 98 -2.95 1.68 -8.12
CA ILE A 98 -2.51 0.59 -8.98
C ILE A 98 -2.40 1.20 -10.36
N GLY A 99 -1.18 1.45 -10.82
CA GLY A 99 -0.98 1.82 -12.22
C GLY A 99 -1.64 0.78 -13.13
N PRO A 100 -2.17 1.17 -14.30
CA PRO A 100 -2.65 0.19 -15.26
C PRO A 100 -1.54 -0.83 -15.47
N ARG A 101 -1.85 -2.11 -15.22
CA ARG A 101 -0.95 -3.21 -15.56
C ARG A 101 -0.54 -2.97 -17.01
N PRO A 102 0.76 -2.99 -17.36
CA PRO A 102 1.16 -2.98 -18.76
C PRO A 102 0.32 -4.06 -19.44
N SER A 103 -0.60 -3.65 -20.32
CA SER A 103 -1.41 -4.62 -21.05
C SER A 103 -0.41 -5.54 -21.72
N ALA A 104 -0.59 -6.87 -21.55
CA ALA A 104 0.21 -7.83 -22.29
C ALA A 104 0.25 -7.35 -23.74
N THR A 105 1.46 -7.20 -24.28
CA THR A 105 1.73 -6.69 -25.63
C THR A 105 0.63 -7.18 -26.58
N PRO A 106 -0.06 -6.30 -27.34
CA PRO A 106 -1.04 -6.76 -28.30
C PRO A 106 -0.38 -7.82 -29.17
N THR A 107 -0.92 -9.05 -29.15
CA THR A 107 -0.44 -10.11 -30.03
C THR A 107 -0.40 -9.54 -31.44
N PRO A 108 0.74 -9.56 -32.16
CA PRO A 108 0.81 -9.06 -33.52
C PRO A 108 -0.30 -9.71 -34.32
N ALA A 109 -1.10 -8.90 -35.02
CA ALA A 109 -2.09 -9.43 -35.93
C ALA A 109 -1.37 -10.38 -36.90
N LYS A 110 -1.83 -11.64 -36.94
CA LYS A 110 -1.29 -12.64 -37.86
C LYS A 110 -1.49 -12.12 -39.29
N PRO A 111 -0.47 -12.20 -40.16
CA PRO A 111 -0.57 -11.76 -41.55
C PRO A 111 -1.65 -12.54 -42.31
#